data_AF-V7F3J9-F1
#
_entry.id   AF-V7F3J9-F1
#
_cell.length_a   1.000
_cell.length_b   1.000
_cell.length_c   1.000
_cell.angle_alpha   90.00
_cell.angle_beta   90.00
_cell.angle_gamma   90.00
#
_symmetry.space_group_name_H-M   'P 1'
#
loop_
_entity.id
_entity.type
_entity.pdbx_description
1 polymer ?
#
loop_
_entity_poly.entity_id
_entity_poly.type
_entity_poly.pdbx_seq_one_letter_code
_entity_poly.pdbx_strand_id
1 'polypeptide(L)'
;MLTNENYIGNSVWNKHSARLRSHQVRNPPEQWVRVENVLEPIVDRKLFDRAQIVLKTIYRHMTNDEMLAALRALLARRGALSLAMIDADPGCPPAQRYQWRFGTIVKAYELIGYEPSKNYRFIGVNRHLESMRLQIIRDLVGAIDKQGGVAAHDMAMDLLRINEEITVAITMGRCRVSGFGYPRWFSKADKRPLPDIFVLIRMNPGDLTVRDYLIAPAHEIAGKSELHAINGIPLDSYIFPTLNPILRLAEREPVGGVAW
;
A
#
# COMPACT_ATOMS: atom_id res chain seq x y z
N MET A 1 3.94 -22.92 9.95
CA MET A 1 4.02 -23.61 11.25
C MET A 1 3.37 -24.99 11.19
N LEU A 2 2.12 -25.10 10.72
CA LEU A 2 1.36 -26.36 10.66
C LEU A 2 1.92 -27.47 9.74
N THR A 3 2.96 -27.23 8.94
CA THR A 3 3.58 -28.21 8.03
C THR A 3 4.91 -28.77 8.54
N ASN A 4 5.38 -28.32 9.71
CA ASN A 4 6.67 -28.75 10.25
C ASN A 4 6.51 -30.07 11.02
N GLU A 5 7.18 -31.14 10.57
CA GLU A 5 7.07 -32.44 11.22
C GLU A 5 7.85 -32.53 12.54
N ASN A 6 8.68 -31.53 12.88
CA ASN A 6 9.36 -31.49 14.18
C ASN A 6 8.35 -31.52 15.35
N TYR A 7 7.13 -31.01 15.15
CA TYR A 7 6.08 -31.03 16.17
C TYR A 7 5.60 -32.43 16.53
N ILE A 8 5.75 -33.41 15.63
CA ILE A 8 5.43 -34.83 15.87
C ILE A 8 6.67 -35.67 16.16
N GLY A 9 7.82 -35.04 16.42
CA GLY A 9 9.06 -35.73 16.73
C GLY A 9 9.93 -36.13 15.54
N ASN A 10 9.50 -35.82 14.31
CA ASN A 10 10.25 -36.15 13.10
C ASN A 10 11.22 -35.03 12.72
N SER A 11 12.45 -35.37 12.33
CA SER A 11 13.40 -34.42 11.75
C SER A 11 13.43 -34.62 10.23
N VAL A 12 13.10 -33.57 9.48
CA VAL A 12 13.15 -33.58 8.00
C VAL A 12 14.04 -32.45 7.50
N TRP A 13 15.17 -32.82 6.90
CA TRP A 13 16.16 -31.88 6.38
C TRP A 13 16.49 -32.16 4.90
N ASN A 14 17.41 -31.38 4.34
CA ASN A 14 17.73 -31.37 2.90
C ASN A 14 16.56 -30.94 1.98
N LYS A 15 15.64 -30.09 2.46
CA LYS A 15 14.51 -29.59 1.64
C LYS A 15 14.94 -28.57 0.57
N HIS A 16 16.06 -27.91 0.79
CA HIS A 16 16.65 -26.93 -0.12
C HIS A 16 18.17 -27.10 -0.15
N SER A 17 18.78 -26.82 -1.30
CA SER A 17 20.24 -26.78 -1.46
C SER A 17 20.65 -25.51 -2.22
N ALA A 18 21.88 -25.06 -2.04
CA ALA A 18 22.47 -23.97 -2.82
C ALA A 18 23.97 -24.25 -2.99
N ARG A 19 24.50 -24.13 -4.20
CA ARG A 19 25.96 -24.08 -4.42
C ARG A 19 26.46 -22.69 -4.05
N LEU A 20 27.74 -22.57 -3.71
CA LEU A 20 28.34 -21.29 -3.34
C LEU A 20 28.08 -20.23 -4.43
N ARG A 21 27.54 -19.06 -4.04
CA ARG A 21 27.14 -17.95 -4.93
C ARG A 21 26.04 -18.29 -5.97
N SER A 22 25.16 -19.26 -5.70
CA SER A 22 24.02 -19.58 -6.57
C SER A 22 22.68 -19.42 -5.86
N HIS A 23 21.60 -19.36 -6.63
CA HIS A 23 20.24 -19.32 -6.09
C HIS A 23 19.91 -20.63 -5.38
N GLN A 24 19.16 -20.52 -4.27
CA GLN A 24 18.65 -21.67 -3.54
C GLN A 24 17.66 -22.44 -4.40
N VAL A 25 17.86 -23.75 -4.52
CA VAL A 25 17.00 -24.68 -5.25
C VAL A 25 16.26 -25.54 -4.23
N ARG A 26 14.97 -25.80 -4.50
CA ARG A 26 14.17 -26.74 -3.71
C ARG A 26 14.47 -28.16 -4.18
N ASN A 27 14.91 -29.03 -3.27
CA ASN A 27 15.21 -30.41 -3.60
C ASN A 27 13.90 -31.22 -3.73
N PRO A 28 13.84 -32.20 -4.64
CA PRO A 28 12.68 -33.06 -4.77
C PRO A 28 12.52 -33.97 -3.53
N PRO A 29 11.30 -34.42 -3.18
CA PRO A 29 11.04 -35.13 -1.92
C PRO A 29 11.86 -36.42 -1.72
N GLU A 30 12.27 -37.07 -2.81
CA GLU A 30 13.07 -38.29 -2.79
C GLU A 30 14.48 -38.06 -2.25
N GLN A 31 14.96 -36.81 -2.29
CA GLN A 31 16.25 -36.40 -1.72
C GLN A 31 16.14 -35.89 -0.27
N TRP A 32 14.92 -35.79 0.27
CA TRP A 32 14.74 -35.32 1.64
C TRP A 32 15.16 -36.41 2.61
N VAL A 33 15.97 -36.03 3.60
CA VAL A 33 16.33 -36.96 4.66
C VAL A 33 15.32 -36.77 5.78
N ARG A 34 14.56 -37.83 6.04
CA ARG A 34 13.53 -37.89 7.09
C ARG A 34 13.93 -38.96 8.10
N VAL A 35 14.00 -38.57 9.36
CA VAL A 35 14.22 -39.47 10.49
C VAL A 35 13.05 -39.29 11.46
N GLU A 36 12.37 -40.39 11.79
CA GLU A 36 11.19 -40.35 12.66
C GLU A 36 11.59 -40.47 14.14
N ASN A 37 10.79 -39.86 15.03
CA ASN A 37 10.91 -39.97 16.49
C ASN A 37 12.30 -39.60 17.08
N VAL A 38 12.97 -38.59 16.50
CA VAL A 38 14.27 -38.08 17.00
C VAL A 38 14.08 -37.00 18.07
N LEU A 39 12.94 -36.32 18.02
CA LEU A 39 12.59 -35.26 18.96
C LEU A 39 11.39 -35.70 19.79
N GLU A 40 11.27 -35.16 21.00
CA GLU A 40 10.07 -35.34 21.81
C GLU A 40 8.86 -34.67 21.11
N PRO A 41 7.80 -35.43 20.79
CA PRO A 41 6.62 -34.86 20.14
C PRO A 41 5.92 -33.83 21.01
N ILE A 42 5.68 -32.65 20.46
CA ILE A 42 4.93 -31.57 21.12
C ILE A 42 3.42 -31.76 20.93
N VAL A 43 3.02 -32.39 19.82
CA VAL A 43 1.61 -32.65 19.49
C VAL A 43 1.38 -34.10 19.11
N ASP A 44 0.16 -34.59 19.37
CA ASP A 44 -0.26 -35.93 18.96
C ASP A 44 -0.27 -36.10 17.44
N ARG A 45 0.19 -37.27 16.97
CA ARG A 45 0.31 -37.56 15.54
C ARG A 45 -1.05 -37.57 14.83
N LYS A 46 -2.10 -38.11 15.46
CA LYS A 46 -3.45 -38.12 14.85
C LYS A 46 -4.02 -36.71 14.73
N LEU A 47 -3.67 -35.79 15.63
CA LEU A 47 -4.03 -34.38 15.51
C LEU A 47 -3.29 -33.71 14.35
N PHE A 48 -1.99 -33.94 14.23
CA PHE A 48 -1.17 -33.41 13.14
C PHE A 48 -1.63 -33.93 11.77
N ASP A 49 -1.94 -35.22 11.65
CA ASP A 49 -2.41 -35.83 10.40
C ASP A 49 -3.75 -35.25 9.95
N ARG A 50 -4.69 -35.04 10.89
CA ARG A 50 -5.95 -34.33 10.62
C ARG A 50 -5.68 -32.91 10.11
N ALA A 51 -4.74 -32.19 10.72
CA ALA A 51 -4.34 -30.87 10.25
C ALA A 51 -3.72 -30.93 8.83
N GLN A 52 -2.88 -31.93 8.51
CA GLN A 52 -2.33 -32.09 7.16
C GLN A 52 -3.41 -32.35 6.11
N ILE A 53 -4.43 -33.14 6.42
CA ILE A 53 -5.56 -33.39 5.50
C ILE A 53 -6.32 -32.10 5.21
N VAL A 54 -6.61 -31.32 6.25
CA VAL A 54 -7.26 -30.01 6.12
C VAL A 54 -6.38 -29.04 5.33
N LEU A 55 -5.07 -28.99 5.62
CA LEU A 55 -4.11 -28.19 4.88
C LEU A 55 -4.04 -28.59 3.40
N LYS A 56 -3.96 -29.88 3.06
CA LYS A 56 -3.96 -30.33 1.65
C LYS A 56 -5.24 -29.93 0.91
N THR A 57 -6.35 -29.80 1.63
CA THR A 57 -7.63 -29.35 1.07
C THR A 57 -7.65 -27.83 0.87
N ILE A 58 -7.18 -27.05 1.85
CA ILE A 58 -7.11 -25.58 1.83
C ILE A 58 -6.02 -25.05 0.87
N TYR A 59 -4.89 -25.77 0.80
CA TYR A 59 -3.71 -25.42 0.00
C TYR A 59 -3.59 -26.32 -1.24
N ARG A 60 -4.72 -26.71 -1.84
CA ARG A 60 -4.69 -27.24 -3.22
C ARG A 60 -3.89 -26.25 -4.08
N HIS A 61 -2.89 -26.75 -4.79
CA HIS A 61 -2.16 -25.99 -5.78
C HIS A 61 -3.10 -25.68 -6.94
N MET A 62 -3.94 -24.65 -6.76
CA MET A 62 -4.78 -24.16 -7.82
C MET A 62 -3.90 -23.42 -8.83
N THR A 63 -4.02 -23.83 -10.08
CA THR A 63 -3.57 -23.08 -11.25
C THR A 63 -4.31 -21.75 -11.34
N ASN A 64 -3.81 -20.84 -12.19
CA ASN A 64 -4.47 -19.55 -12.40
C ASN A 64 -5.92 -19.73 -12.87
N ASP A 65 -6.15 -20.68 -13.77
CA ASP A 65 -7.47 -20.94 -14.33
C ASP A 65 -8.43 -21.51 -13.28
N GLU A 66 -7.97 -22.43 -12.44
CA GLU A 66 -8.77 -22.96 -11.32
C GLU A 66 -9.11 -21.86 -10.30
N MET A 67 -8.17 -20.97 -9.98
CA MET A 67 -8.44 -19.82 -9.11
C MET A 67 -9.50 -18.89 -9.71
N LEU A 68 -9.40 -18.56 -11.00
CA LEU A 68 -10.38 -17.71 -11.68
C LEU A 68 -11.74 -18.42 -11.82
N ALA A 69 -11.76 -19.72 -12.06
CA ALA A 69 -12.98 -20.52 -12.08
C ALA A 69 -13.68 -20.53 -10.71
N ALA A 70 -12.94 -20.64 -9.62
CA ALA A 70 -13.48 -20.53 -8.26
C ALA A 70 -14.13 -19.16 -8.01
N LEU A 71 -13.49 -18.06 -8.46
CA LEU A 71 -14.12 -16.72 -8.37
C LEU A 71 -15.38 -16.60 -9.22
N ARG A 72 -15.40 -17.16 -10.44
CA ARG A 72 -16.61 -17.17 -11.29
C ARG A 72 -17.75 -17.94 -10.62
N ALA A 73 -17.45 -19.09 -10.02
CA ALA A 73 -18.43 -19.89 -9.29
C ALA A 73 -18.98 -19.14 -8.07
N LEU A 74 -18.12 -18.48 -7.30
CA LEU A 74 -18.53 -17.65 -6.17
C LEU A 74 -19.42 -16.49 -6.62
N LEU A 75 -19.04 -15.81 -7.71
CA LEU A 75 -19.80 -14.71 -8.28
C LEU A 75 -21.19 -15.16 -8.74
N ALA A 76 -21.27 -16.28 -9.48
CA ALA A 76 -22.55 -16.84 -9.93
C ALA A 76 -23.49 -17.15 -8.76
N ARG A 77 -22.96 -17.61 -7.62
CA ARG A 77 -23.77 -17.98 -6.46
C ARG A 77 -24.17 -16.80 -5.57
N ARG A 78 -23.38 -15.72 -5.53
CA ARG A 78 -23.57 -14.59 -4.61
C ARG A 78 -23.99 -13.29 -5.29
N GLY A 79 -23.84 -13.17 -6.61
CA GLY A 79 -24.13 -11.96 -7.41
C GLY A 79 -23.14 -10.81 -7.23
N ALA A 80 -22.33 -10.81 -6.16
CA ALA A 80 -21.30 -9.83 -5.89
C ALA A 80 -20.09 -10.49 -5.19
N LEU A 81 -18.93 -9.85 -5.34
CA LEU A 81 -17.68 -10.23 -4.68
C LEU A 81 -17.16 -9.11 -3.79
N SER A 82 -16.65 -9.50 -2.62
CA SER A 82 -15.82 -8.69 -1.73
C SER A 82 -14.69 -9.55 -1.18
N LEU A 83 -13.61 -8.94 -0.65
CA LEU A 83 -12.51 -9.68 -0.03
C LEU A 83 -13.02 -10.62 1.08
N ALA A 84 -13.89 -10.11 1.96
CA ALA A 84 -14.45 -10.89 3.05
C ALA A 84 -15.28 -12.09 2.57
N MET A 85 -16.01 -11.94 1.45
CA MET A 85 -16.78 -13.06 0.87
C MET A 85 -15.87 -14.11 0.25
N ILE A 86 -14.75 -13.71 -0.33
CA ILE A 86 -13.74 -14.64 -0.87
C ILE A 86 -13.07 -15.39 0.28
N ASP A 87 -12.63 -14.68 1.32
CA ASP A 87 -11.96 -15.29 2.47
C ASP A 87 -12.89 -16.20 3.30
N ALA A 88 -14.20 -15.92 3.29
CA ALA A 88 -15.20 -16.76 3.94
C ALA A 88 -15.64 -17.98 3.10
N ASP A 89 -15.26 -18.05 1.82
CA ASP A 89 -15.68 -19.13 0.93
C ASP A 89 -14.67 -20.30 0.92
N PRO A 90 -15.06 -21.52 1.33
CA PRO A 90 -14.14 -22.67 1.35
C PRO A 90 -13.68 -23.14 -0.04
N GLY A 91 -14.41 -22.78 -1.09
CA GLY A 91 -14.07 -23.10 -2.47
C GLY A 91 -13.08 -22.13 -3.09
N CYS A 92 -12.84 -20.98 -2.44
CA CYS A 92 -11.87 -19.99 -2.88
C CYS A 92 -10.60 -20.03 -2.02
N PRO A 93 -9.42 -19.87 -2.64
CA PRO A 93 -8.22 -19.50 -1.89
C PRO A 93 -8.37 -18.10 -1.28
N PRO A 94 -7.56 -17.76 -0.26
CA PRO A 94 -7.61 -16.45 0.37
C PRO A 94 -7.43 -15.31 -0.64
N ALA A 95 -8.13 -14.20 -0.44
CA ALA A 95 -8.13 -13.05 -1.33
C ALA A 95 -6.72 -12.48 -1.58
N GLN A 96 -5.83 -12.56 -0.59
CA GLN A 96 -4.42 -12.20 -0.73
C GLN A 96 -3.69 -13.04 -1.80
N ARG A 97 -4.03 -14.32 -1.96
CA ARG A 97 -3.43 -15.20 -2.97
C ARG A 97 -3.77 -14.72 -4.38
N TYR A 98 -5.00 -14.24 -4.60
CA TYR A 98 -5.38 -13.61 -5.85
C TYR A 98 -4.57 -12.34 -6.14
N GLN A 99 -4.37 -11.49 -5.13
CA GLN A 99 -3.57 -10.28 -5.27
C GLN A 99 -2.13 -10.61 -5.67
N TRP A 100 -1.49 -11.59 -5.03
CA TRP A 100 -0.11 -11.98 -5.37
C TRP A 100 -0.02 -12.59 -6.77
N ARG A 101 -0.99 -13.42 -7.16
CA ARG A 101 -0.93 -14.16 -8.43
C ARG A 101 -1.30 -13.31 -9.65
N PHE A 102 -2.26 -12.39 -9.49
CA PHE A 102 -2.79 -11.55 -10.56
C PHE A 102 -2.37 -10.08 -10.43
N GLY A 103 -1.55 -9.73 -9.43
CA GLY A 103 -1.04 -8.39 -9.14
C GLY A 103 -1.97 -7.56 -8.24
N THR A 104 -3.27 -7.51 -8.55
CA THR A 104 -4.28 -6.90 -7.67
C THR A 104 -5.56 -7.71 -7.71
N ILE A 105 -6.41 -7.57 -6.69
CA ILE A 105 -7.72 -8.22 -6.67
C ILE A 105 -8.64 -7.69 -7.79
N VAL A 106 -8.53 -6.41 -8.13
CA VAL A 106 -9.30 -5.81 -9.24
C VAL A 106 -8.92 -6.45 -10.57
N LYS A 107 -7.63 -6.69 -10.79
CA LYS A 107 -7.17 -7.40 -11.99
C LYS A 107 -7.70 -8.83 -12.05
N ALA A 108 -7.84 -9.52 -10.91
CA ALA A 108 -8.51 -10.81 -10.87
C ALA A 108 -10.02 -10.71 -11.22
N TYR A 109 -10.70 -9.63 -10.82
CA TYR A 109 -12.09 -9.36 -11.20
C TYR A 109 -12.26 -9.04 -12.69
N GLU A 110 -11.35 -8.25 -13.27
CA GLU A 110 -11.33 -7.97 -14.72
C GLU A 110 -11.20 -9.26 -15.54
N LEU A 111 -10.31 -10.18 -15.13
CA LEU A 111 -10.10 -11.47 -15.81
C LEU A 111 -11.33 -12.41 -15.78
N ILE A 112 -12.28 -12.18 -14.87
CA ILE A 112 -13.55 -12.91 -14.82
C ILE A 112 -14.73 -12.10 -15.37
N GLY A 113 -14.48 -10.91 -15.92
CA GLY A 113 -15.53 -10.02 -16.45
C GLY A 113 -16.42 -9.41 -15.36
N TYR A 114 -15.96 -9.35 -14.12
CA TYR A 114 -16.70 -8.76 -13.00
C TYR A 114 -16.29 -7.30 -12.82
N GLU A 115 -17.24 -6.38 -12.97
CA GLU A 115 -17.03 -4.99 -12.59
C GLU A 115 -17.47 -4.82 -11.12
N PRO A 116 -16.53 -4.67 -10.18
CA PRO A 116 -16.87 -4.58 -8.78
C PRO A 116 -17.62 -3.28 -8.45
N SER A 117 -18.48 -3.33 -7.43
CA SER A 117 -19.20 -2.16 -6.94
C SER A 117 -18.25 -1.02 -6.52
N LYS A 118 -18.79 0.21 -6.37
CA LYS A 118 -18.09 1.50 -6.16
C LYS A 118 -16.84 1.46 -5.26
N ASN A 119 -16.79 0.52 -4.31
CA ASN A 119 -15.67 0.27 -3.41
C ASN A 119 -14.38 -0.25 -4.06
N TYR A 120 -14.33 -0.66 -5.33
CA TYR A 120 -13.08 -1.16 -5.96
C TYR A 120 -12.56 -0.30 -7.11
N ARG A 121 -13.36 0.66 -7.61
CA ARG A 121 -12.95 1.64 -8.63
C ARG A 121 -11.72 2.45 -8.21
N PHE A 122 -11.41 2.45 -6.92
CA PHE A 122 -10.32 3.24 -6.38
C PHE A 122 -8.92 2.71 -6.71
N ILE A 123 -8.71 1.44 -7.08
CA ILE A 123 -7.32 0.99 -7.34
C ILE A 123 -6.73 1.67 -8.59
N GLY A 124 -7.53 1.82 -9.66
CA GLY A 124 -7.16 2.60 -10.84
C GLY A 124 -7.00 4.10 -10.53
N VAL A 125 -7.93 4.65 -9.73
CA VAL A 125 -7.83 6.03 -9.24
C VAL A 125 -6.55 6.24 -8.43
N ASN A 126 -6.11 5.29 -7.59
CA ASN A 126 -4.89 5.45 -6.77
C ASN A 126 -3.65 5.57 -7.65
N ARG A 127 -3.57 4.75 -8.71
CA ARG A 127 -2.45 4.83 -9.66
C ARG A 127 -2.42 6.18 -10.36
N HIS A 128 -3.56 6.63 -10.86
CA HIS A 128 -3.67 7.96 -11.50
C HIS A 128 -3.29 9.09 -10.54
N LEU A 129 -3.77 9.02 -9.30
CA LEU A 129 -3.45 9.98 -8.25
C LEU A 129 -1.95 9.97 -7.94
N GLU A 130 -1.32 8.82 -7.75
CA GLU A 130 0.14 8.77 -7.52
C GLU A 130 0.93 9.33 -8.72
N SER A 131 0.50 9.06 -9.96
CA SER A 131 1.14 9.67 -11.14
C SER A 131 1.01 11.19 -11.15
N MET A 132 -0.18 11.72 -10.80
CA MET A 132 -0.42 13.16 -10.67
C MET A 132 0.42 13.77 -9.54
N ARG A 133 0.50 13.11 -8.38
CA ARG A 133 1.32 13.52 -7.24
C ARG A 133 2.78 13.69 -7.63
N LEU A 134 3.35 12.67 -8.29
CA LEU A 134 4.73 12.70 -8.73
C LEU A 134 4.97 13.76 -9.80
N GLN A 135 4.00 14.05 -10.67
CA GLN A 135 4.10 15.16 -11.61
C GLN A 135 4.13 16.51 -10.88
N ILE A 136 3.23 16.72 -9.92
CA ILE A 136 3.18 17.95 -9.11
C ILE A 136 4.49 18.15 -8.34
N ILE A 137 5.07 17.09 -7.76
CA ILE A 137 6.37 17.16 -7.08
C ILE A 137 7.48 17.56 -8.06
N ARG A 138 7.52 16.96 -9.26
CA ARG A 138 8.50 17.34 -10.31
C ARG A 138 8.37 18.80 -10.71
N ASP A 139 7.14 19.26 -10.93
CA ASP A 139 6.87 20.65 -11.34
C ASP A 139 7.28 21.62 -10.23
N LEU A 140 7.02 21.28 -8.97
CA LEU A 140 7.43 22.06 -7.81
C LEU A 140 8.96 22.14 -7.68
N VAL A 141 9.68 21.02 -7.81
CA VAL A 141 11.16 21.01 -7.81
C VAL A 141 11.70 21.93 -8.90
N GLY A 142 11.21 21.78 -10.13
CA GLY A 142 11.65 22.64 -11.24
C GLY A 142 11.29 24.12 -11.07
N ALA A 143 10.22 24.44 -10.34
CA ALA A 143 9.87 25.82 -10.00
C ALA A 143 10.77 26.39 -8.90
N ILE A 144 11.18 25.57 -7.92
CA ILE A 144 12.14 25.96 -6.88
C ILE A 144 13.51 26.25 -7.49
N ASP A 145 13.99 25.37 -8.37
CA ASP A 145 15.29 25.55 -9.05
C ASP A 145 15.33 26.86 -9.86
N LYS A 146 14.22 27.22 -10.52
CA LYS A 146 14.11 28.49 -11.27
C LYS A 146 14.18 29.74 -10.39
N GLN A 147 13.90 29.63 -9.09
CA GLN A 147 14.00 30.71 -8.12
C GLN A 147 15.34 30.71 -7.38
N GLY A 148 16.31 29.90 -7.82
CA GLY A 148 17.62 29.78 -7.19
C GLY A 148 17.64 28.97 -5.90
N GLY A 149 16.51 28.35 -5.52
CA GLY A 149 16.47 27.35 -4.46
C GLY A 149 16.97 25.99 -4.95
N VAL A 150 17.16 25.05 -4.02
CA VAL A 150 17.53 23.66 -4.34
C VAL A 150 16.48 22.74 -3.73
N ALA A 151 15.92 21.82 -4.51
CA ALA A 151 14.99 20.82 -3.97
C ALA A 151 15.25 19.41 -4.50
N ALA A 152 15.15 18.41 -3.63
CA ALA A 152 15.34 17.01 -3.98
C ALA A 152 14.27 16.13 -3.32
N HIS A 153 13.63 15.25 -4.11
CA HIS A 153 12.66 14.29 -3.59
C HIS A 153 13.35 12.98 -3.21
N ASP A 154 13.41 12.68 -1.91
CA ASP A 154 13.83 11.38 -1.41
C ASP A 154 12.69 10.38 -1.58
N MET A 155 12.84 9.48 -2.56
CA MET A 155 11.87 8.44 -2.87
C MET A 155 11.78 7.34 -1.80
N ALA A 156 12.83 7.13 -0.99
CA ALA A 156 12.85 6.10 0.04
C ALA A 156 12.04 6.51 1.26
N MET A 157 12.18 7.78 1.69
CA MET A 157 11.41 8.35 2.79
C MET A 157 10.08 8.99 2.31
N ASP A 158 9.94 9.20 1.01
CA ASP A 158 8.84 9.92 0.36
C ASP A 158 8.68 11.34 0.96
N LEU A 159 9.80 12.06 1.01
CA LEU A 159 9.95 13.42 1.54
C LEU A 159 10.68 14.32 0.52
N LEU A 160 10.18 15.53 0.33
CA LEU A 160 10.86 16.57 -0.43
C LEU A 160 11.75 17.37 0.53
N ARG A 161 13.05 17.42 0.23
CA ARG A 161 14.00 18.25 0.96
C ARG A 161 14.27 19.52 0.17
N ILE A 162 14.04 20.67 0.79
CA ILE A 162 14.22 21.99 0.20
C ILE A 162 15.36 22.68 0.94
N ASN A 163 16.33 23.19 0.17
CA ASN A 163 17.44 24.01 0.65
C ASN A 163 18.31 23.33 1.72
N GLU A 164 18.25 21.99 1.82
CA GLU A 164 18.79 21.18 2.93
C GLU A 164 18.26 21.55 4.34
N GLU A 165 17.33 22.49 4.42
CA GLU A 165 16.84 23.17 5.63
C GLU A 165 15.44 22.70 6.04
N ILE A 166 14.56 22.42 5.07
CA ILE A 166 13.15 22.12 5.31
C ILE A 166 12.79 20.78 4.67
N THR A 167 12.06 19.96 5.42
CA THR A 167 11.47 18.72 4.92
C THR A 167 9.97 18.85 4.75
N VAL A 168 9.47 18.42 3.59
CA VAL A 168 8.06 18.54 3.21
C VAL A 168 7.52 17.17 2.79
N ALA A 169 6.45 16.69 3.44
CA ALA A 169 5.71 15.52 2.95
C ALA A 169 4.53 15.99 2.10
N ILE A 170 4.43 15.49 0.87
CA ILE A 170 3.35 15.81 -0.06
C ILE A 170 2.52 14.56 -0.31
N THR A 171 1.26 14.59 0.08
CA THR A 171 0.31 13.47 -0.05
C THR A 171 -0.95 13.88 -0.79
N MET A 172 -1.67 12.92 -1.36
CA MET A 172 -2.97 13.20 -2.00
C MET A 172 -4.13 12.66 -1.20
N GLY A 173 -5.09 13.53 -0.95
CA GLY A 173 -6.35 13.23 -0.30
C GLY A 173 -7.41 13.01 -1.37
N ARG A 174 -8.06 11.85 -1.33
CA ARG A 174 -9.23 11.59 -2.16
C ARG A 174 -10.45 12.28 -1.62
N CYS A 175 -11.30 12.78 -2.51
CA CYS A 175 -12.60 13.27 -2.09
C CYS A 175 -13.53 12.09 -1.79
N ARG A 176 -14.06 12.07 -0.58
CA ARG A 176 -15.15 11.20 -0.14
C ARG A 176 -16.31 12.09 0.25
N VAL A 177 -17.44 11.93 -0.44
CA VAL A 177 -18.64 12.69 -0.14
C VAL A 177 -19.43 11.94 0.94
N SER A 178 -19.79 12.63 2.02
CA SER A 178 -20.64 12.07 3.07
C SER A 178 -22.05 11.75 2.55
N GLY A 179 -22.83 11.00 3.31
CA GLY A 179 -24.25 10.80 3.01
C GLY A 179 -25.07 12.10 2.92
N PHE A 180 -24.57 13.20 3.49
CA PHE A 180 -25.18 14.53 3.44
C PHE A 180 -24.56 15.45 2.37
N GLY A 181 -23.71 14.94 1.48
CA GLY A 181 -23.14 15.73 0.39
C GLY A 181 -21.86 16.51 0.71
N TYR A 182 -21.35 16.44 1.95
CA TYR A 182 -20.14 17.16 2.35
C TYR A 182 -18.86 16.41 1.97
N PRO A 183 -17.90 17.05 1.28
CA PRO A 183 -16.64 16.41 0.92
C PRO A 183 -15.71 16.27 2.13
N ARG A 184 -14.96 15.16 2.14
CA ARG A 184 -13.97 14.78 3.16
C ARG A 184 -12.75 14.17 2.50
N TRP A 185 -11.60 14.31 3.13
CA TRP A 185 -10.32 13.78 2.67
C TRP A 185 -9.65 12.99 3.78
N PHE A 186 -9.15 11.81 3.43
CA PHE A 186 -8.38 10.96 4.33
C PHE A 186 -6.93 10.92 3.87
N SER A 187 -6.01 11.16 4.80
CA SER A 187 -4.57 11.06 4.55
C SER A 187 -3.85 10.51 5.76
N LYS A 188 -2.77 9.76 5.52
CA LYS A 188 -1.85 9.35 6.58
C LYS A 188 -0.91 10.51 6.87
N ALA A 189 -1.32 11.39 7.78
CA ALA A 189 -0.48 12.49 8.25
C ALA A 189 0.70 12.02 9.11
N ASP A 190 0.59 10.82 9.70
CA ASP A 190 1.59 10.21 10.57
C ASP A 190 2.77 9.61 9.77
N LYS A 191 3.51 10.46 9.07
CA LYS A 191 4.77 10.10 8.41
C LYS A 191 5.89 9.97 9.44
N ARG A 192 6.82 9.02 9.21
CA ARG A 192 8.05 8.86 10.00
C ARG A 192 9.25 8.76 9.02
N PRO A 193 10.27 9.64 9.13
CA PRO A 193 10.39 10.74 10.10
C PRO A 193 9.30 11.81 9.90
N LEU A 194 8.98 12.54 10.98
CA LEU A 194 7.99 13.62 10.93
C LEU A 194 8.60 14.77 10.11
N PRO A 195 7.97 15.21 9.01
CA PRO A 195 8.44 16.34 8.24
C PRO A 195 8.21 17.66 8.99
N ASP A 196 8.84 18.75 8.54
CA ASP A 196 8.55 20.09 9.08
C ASP A 196 7.19 20.58 8.60
N ILE A 197 6.89 20.34 7.31
CA ILE A 197 5.65 20.76 6.66
C ILE A 197 4.93 19.55 6.06
N PHE A 198 3.62 19.49 6.26
CA PHE A 198 2.73 18.53 5.61
C PHE A 198 1.86 19.24 4.58
N VAL A 199 1.87 18.72 3.35
CA VAL A 199 1.04 19.16 2.25
C VAL A 199 0.04 18.07 1.90
N LEU A 200 -1.24 18.38 2.02
CA LEU A 200 -2.32 17.56 1.47
C LEU A 200 -2.88 18.20 0.22
N ILE A 201 -2.72 17.52 -0.91
CA ILE A 201 -3.39 17.86 -2.17
C ILE A 201 -4.83 17.34 -2.06
N ARG A 202 -5.80 18.24 -1.88
CA ARG A 202 -7.22 17.86 -1.76
C ARG A 202 -7.83 17.77 -3.16
N MET A 203 -8.38 16.62 -3.51
CA MET A 203 -9.04 16.43 -4.81
C MET A 203 -10.49 16.91 -4.80
N ASN A 204 -11.03 17.28 -5.97
CA ASN A 204 -12.47 17.47 -6.16
C ASN A 204 -13.22 16.12 -6.18
N PRO A 205 -14.56 16.12 -6.00
CA PRO A 205 -15.38 14.94 -6.25
C PRO A 205 -15.08 14.34 -7.63
N GLY A 206 -14.84 13.03 -7.67
CA GLY A 206 -14.41 12.32 -8.89
C GLY A 206 -12.90 12.12 -8.98
N ASP A 207 -12.09 12.73 -8.11
CA ASP A 207 -10.64 12.52 -8.01
C ASP A 207 -9.88 12.81 -9.33
N LEU A 208 -10.40 13.70 -10.18
CA LEU A 208 -9.82 14.07 -11.49
C LEU A 208 -9.07 15.39 -11.49
N THR A 209 -9.46 16.33 -10.63
CA THR A 209 -8.87 17.66 -10.56
C THR A 209 -8.52 18.01 -9.12
N VAL A 210 -7.41 18.74 -8.96
CA VAL A 210 -7.03 19.31 -7.67
C VAL A 210 -8.04 20.39 -7.29
N ARG A 211 -8.49 20.37 -6.04
CA ARG A 211 -9.34 21.41 -5.46
C ARG A 211 -8.47 22.55 -4.94
N ASP A 212 -7.55 22.23 -4.04
CA ASP A 212 -6.65 23.15 -3.34
C ASP A 212 -5.60 22.35 -2.53
N TYR A 213 -4.77 23.05 -1.76
CA TYR A 213 -3.66 22.50 -0.98
C TYR A 213 -3.79 22.91 0.48
N LEU A 214 -3.84 21.95 1.40
CA LEU A 214 -3.63 22.21 2.82
C LEU A 214 -2.12 22.16 3.08
N ILE A 215 -1.51 23.28 3.46
CA ILE A 215 -0.08 23.42 3.70
C ILE A 215 0.11 23.90 5.14
N ALA A 216 0.48 22.99 6.03
CA ALA A 216 0.56 23.26 7.46
C ALA A 216 1.84 22.68 8.08
N PRO A 217 2.31 23.22 9.21
CA PRO A 217 3.30 22.53 10.03
C PRO A 217 2.83 21.12 10.36
N ALA A 218 3.71 20.12 10.24
CA ALA A 218 3.28 18.73 10.35
C ALA A 218 2.69 18.39 11.73
N HIS A 219 3.14 19.06 12.79
CA HIS A 219 2.61 18.89 14.15
C HIS A 219 1.15 19.35 14.30
N GLU A 220 0.70 20.32 13.48
CA GLU A 220 -0.71 20.75 13.45
C GLU A 220 -1.60 19.69 12.80
N ILE A 221 -1.05 18.77 12.00
CA ILE A 221 -1.79 17.74 11.29
C ILE A 221 -1.59 16.35 11.91
N ALA A 222 -0.50 16.13 12.65
CA ALA A 222 -0.19 14.84 13.28
C ALA A 222 -1.37 14.28 14.09
N GLY A 223 -1.64 12.99 13.92
CA GLY A 223 -2.78 12.30 14.54
C GLY A 223 -4.14 12.56 13.90
N LYS A 224 -4.25 13.48 12.91
CA LYS A 224 -5.50 13.71 12.16
C LYS A 224 -5.58 12.75 10.97
N SER A 225 -6.66 11.98 10.92
CA SER A 225 -6.91 10.99 9.87
C SER A 225 -7.99 11.42 8.85
N GLU A 226 -8.83 12.38 9.23
CA GLU A 226 -9.95 12.88 8.44
C GLU A 226 -9.97 14.41 8.44
N LEU A 227 -10.12 14.99 7.24
CA LEU A 227 -10.23 16.43 7.02
C LEU A 227 -11.54 16.72 6.27
N HIS A 228 -12.27 17.71 6.74
CA HIS A 228 -13.56 18.14 6.22
C HIS A 228 -13.43 19.33 5.27
N ALA A 229 -14.53 19.69 4.61
CA ALA A 229 -14.65 20.92 3.82
C ALA A 229 -14.40 22.18 4.67
N ILE A 230 -14.80 22.13 5.94
CA ILE A 230 -14.66 23.17 6.94
C ILE A 230 -14.10 22.47 8.17
N ASN A 231 -12.85 22.76 8.52
CA ASN A 231 -12.16 22.14 9.66
C ASN A 231 -12.14 23.06 10.90
N GLY A 232 -12.61 24.30 10.74
CA GLY A 232 -12.52 25.34 11.74
C GLY A 232 -11.31 26.24 11.50
N ILE A 233 -11.35 27.42 12.13
CA ILE A 233 -10.42 28.54 11.90
C ILE A 233 -8.93 28.14 11.86
N PRO A 234 -8.40 27.30 12.78
CA PRO A 234 -6.96 27.00 12.80
C PRO A 234 -6.48 26.19 11.59
N LEU A 235 -7.31 25.32 11.04
CA LEU A 235 -6.94 24.45 9.91
C LEU A 235 -7.29 25.10 8.58
N ASP A 236 -8.38 25.86 8.53
CA ASP A 236 -8.83 26.51 7.31
C ASP A 236 -7.90 27.66 6.89
N SER A 237 -7.11 28.24 7.82
CA SER A 237 -6.05 29.21 7.51
C SER A 237 -4.84 28.62 6.76
N TYR A 238 -4.69 27.30 6.78
CA TYR A 238 -3.62 26.59 6.06
C TYR A 238 -4.06 26.13 4.66
N ILE A 239 -5.22 26.56 4.18
CA ILE A 239 -5.73 26.20 2.84
C ILE A 239 -5.28 27.24 1.82
N PHE A 240 -4.59 26.78 0.77
CA PHE A 240 -4.07 27.61 -0.30
C PHE A 240 -4.53 27.09 -1.66
N PRO A 241 -4.80 27.98 -2.64
CA PRO A 241 -5.18 27.57 -3.98
C PRO A 241 -4.00 27.00 -4.79
N THR A 242 -2.76 27.26 -4.37
CA THR A 242 -1.54 26.85 -5.06
C THR A 242 -0.44 26.47 -4.08
N LEU A 243 0.62 25.83 -4.57
CA LEU A 243 1.84 25.52 -3.80
C LEU A 243 2.75 26.73 -3.58
N ASN A 244 2.29 27.94 -3.88
CA ASN A 244 3.11 29.16 -3.78
C ASN A 244 3.71 29.42 -2.38
N PRO A 245 3.06 29.06 -1.25
CA PRO A 245 3.71 29.17 0.06
C PRO A 245 5.01 28.35 0.16
N ILE A 246 5.08 27.18 -0.47
CA ILE A 246 6.31 26.38 -0.50
C ILE A 246 7.39 27.05 -1.36
N LEU A 247 7.01 27.65 -2.50
CA LEU A 247 7.94 28.40 -3.35
C LEU A 247 8.55 29.58 -2.59
N ARG A 248 7.72 30.34 -1.86
CA ARG A 248 8.17 31.46 -1.02
C ARG A 248 9.15 31.04 0.08
N LEU A 249 9.00 29.85 0.64
CA LEU A 249 9.94 29.29 1.61
C LEU A 249 11.26 28.84 0.97
N ALA A 250 11.27 28.60 -0.35
CA ALA A 250 12.45 28.15 -1.08
C ALA A 250 13.25 29.30 -1.70
N GLU A 251 12.68 30.51 -1.76
CA GLU A 251 13.26 31.72 -2.37
C GLU A 251 14.60 32.07 -1.71
N ARG A 252 15.64 32.28 -2.53
CA ARG A 252 16.96 32.71 -2.07
C ARG A 252 17.20 34.16 -2.49
N GLU A 253 17.31 35.04 -1.50
CA GLU A 253 17.75 36.41 -1.71
C GLU A 253 19.28 36.47 -1.67
N PRO A 254 19.95 36.98 -2.72
CA PRO A 254 21.39 37.21 -2.65
C PRO A 254 21.67 38.27 -1.58
N VAL A 255 22.37 37.88 -0.52
CA VAL A 255 22.92 38.84 0.43
C VAL A 255 23.96 39.65 -0.32
N GLY A 256 23.62 40.90 -0.66
CA GLY A 256 24.50 41.82 -1.38
C GLY A 256 25.89 41.81 -0.75
N GLY A 257 26.90 41.57 -1.58
CA GLY A 257 28.29 41.44 -1.13
C GLY A 257 28.68 42.65 -0.28
N VAL A 258 29.08 42.40 0.96
CA VAL A 258 29.77 43.39 1.78
C VAL A 258 31.10 43.65 1.07
N ALA A 259 31.18 44.75 0.34
CA ALA A 259 32.44 45.28 -0.15
C ALA A 259 33.25 45.72 1.08
N TRP A 260 34.31 44.97 1.38
CA TRP A 260 35.39 45.38 2.27
C TRP A 260 36.44 46.14 1.47
#